data_AF-A0A7K1TL17-F1
#
_entry.id   AF-A0A7K1TL17-F1
#
_cell.length_a   1.000
_cell.length_b   1.000
_cell.length_c   1.000
_cell.angle_alpha   90.00
_cell.angle_beta   90.00
_cell.angle_gamma   90.00
#
_symmetry.space_group_name_H-M   'P 1'
#
loop_
_entity.id
_entity.type
_entity.pdbx_description
1 polymer ?
#
loop_
_entity_poly.entity_id
_entity_poly.type
_entity_poly.pdbx_seq_one_letter_code
_entity_poly.pdbx_strand_id
1 'polypeptide(L)' 'MRTKGYLAGLYYTLFEPTQLAKATLFLLHGMAEHHQRYAEFAQYLTTQGFAVLAYDQLGHGRTAQNDAERGFFT' A
#
# COMPACT_ATOMS: atom_id res chain seq x y z
N MET A 1 -1.11 13.27 5.54
CA MET A 1 -0.19 13.41 4.37
C MET A 1 -0.13 12.08 3.63
N ARG A 2 0.16 12.07 2.32
CA ARG A 2 0.34 10.83 1.54
C ARG A 2 1.73 10.83 0.91
N THR A 3 2.55 9.87 1.27
CA THR A 3 3.92 9.70 0.77
C THR A 3 4.01 8.40 -0.02
N LYS A 4 4.68 8.41 -1.17
CA LYS A 4 4.86 7.23 -2.03
C LYS A 4 6.34 7.02 -2.29
N GLY A 5 6.76 5.78 -2.46
CA GLY A 5 8.15 5.48 -2.77
C GLY A 5 8.39 4.01 -3.01
N TYR A 6 9.67 3.68 -3.14
CA TYR A 6 10.15 2.30 -3.15
C TYR A 6 11.02 2.06 -1.91
N LEU A 7 10.86 0.91 -1.27
CA LEU A 7 11.72 0.45 -0.20
C LEU A 7 11.98 -1.04 -0.41
N ALA A 8 13.24 -1.45 -0.45
CA ALA A 8 13.63 -2.84 -0.74
C ALA A 8 12.97 -3.42 -2.01
N GLY A 9 12.82 -2.60 -3.05
CA GLY A 9 12.18 -3.01 -4.31
C GLY A 9 10.64 -3.02 -4.29
N LEU A 10 10.00 -2.76 -3.15
CA LEU A 10 8.55 -2.76 -3.03
C LEU A 10 7.98 -1.34 -3.18
N TYR A 11 6.99 -1.17 -4.04
CA TYR A 11 6.26 0.08 -4.19
C TYR A 11 5.25 0.25 -3.07
N TYR A 12 5.36 1.34 -2.30
CA TYR A 12 4.50 1.60 -1.14
C TYR A 12 3.87 2.99 -1.17
N THR A 13 2.79 3.12 -0.39
CA THR A 13 2.22 4.39 0.05
C THR A 13 2.11 4.39 1.58
N LEU A 14 2.58 5.46 2.21
CA LEU A 14 2.29 5.81 3.59
C LEU A 14 1.18 6.87 3.64
N PHE A 15 0.17 6.63 4.48
CA PHE A 15 -0.93 7.56 4.77
C PHE A 15 -0.84 7.96 6.23
N GLU A 16 -0.63 9.25 6.49
CA GLU A 16 -0.36 9.77 7.83
C GLU A 16 -1.51 10.67 8.30
N PRO A 17 -2.05 10.45 9.51
CA PRO A 17 -2.95 11.40 10.14
C PRO A 17 -2.21 12.71 10.46
N THR A 18 -2.95 13.80 10.66
CA THR A 18 -2.36 15.10 11.06
C THR A 18 -1.99 15.15 12.54
N GLN A 19 -2.57 14.27 13.35
CA GLN A 19 -2.32 14.13 14.78
C GLN A 19 -1.41 12.93 15.05
N LEU A 20 -0.95 12.76 16.30
CA LEU A 20 -0.24 11.57 16.71
C LEU A 20 -1.08 10.31 16.44
N ALA A 21 -0.50 9.34 15.73
CA ALA A 21 -1.22 8.13 15.35
C ALA A 21 -1.55 7.26 16.58
N LYS A 22 -2.79 6.79 16.66
CA LYS A 22 -3.25 5.84 17.69
C LYS A 22 -2.59 4.47 17.52
N ALA A 23 -2.42 4.05 16.28
CA ALA A 23 -1.73 2.85 15.86
C ALA A 23 -1.34 2.96 14.39
N THR A 24 -0.48 2.04 13.95
CA THR A 24 -0.14 1.83 12.54
C THR A 24 -0.84 0.58 12.03
N LEU A 25 -1.54 0.70 10.91
CA LEU A 25 -2.21 -0.39 10.22
C LEU A 25 -1.41 -0.75 8.96
N PHE A 26 -1.24 -2.04 8.74
CA PHE A 26 -0.62 -2.56 7.52
C PHE A 26 -1.71 -3.10 6.61
N LEU A 27 -1.87 -2.48 5.44
CA LEU A 27 -2.92 -2.82 4.47
C LEU A 27 -2.33 -3.68 3.37
N LEU A 28 -2.81 -4.92 3.29
CA LEU A 28 -2.48 -5.88 2.23
C LEU A 28 -3.66 -5.97 1.26
N HIS A 29 -3.36 -5.94 -0.04
CA HIS A 29 -4.37 -6.16 -1.07
C HIS A 29 -4.59 -7.66 -1.32
N GLY A 30 -5.65 -8.01 -2.05
CA GLY A 30 -5.94 -9.39 -2.45
C GLY A 30 -5.13 -9.89 -3.63
N MET A 31 -5.37 -11.15 -4.01
CA MET A 31 -4.76 -11.80 -5.18
C MET A 31 -5.12 -11.05 -6.47
N ALA A 32 -4.14 -10.84 -7.35
CA ALA A 32 -4.30 -10.13 -8.62
C ALA A 32 -4.79 -8.66 -8.48
N GLU A 33 -4.65 -8.07 -7.29
CA GLU A 33 -4.95 -6.65 -7.03
C GLU A 33 -3.66 -5.83 -6.79
N HIS A 34 -3.82 -4.58 -6.34
CA HIS A 34 -2.72 -3.70 -5.93
C HIS A 34 -3.24 -2.71 -4.87
N HIS A 35 -2.36 -2.16 -4.02
CA HIS A 35 -2.79 -1.42 -2.82
C HIS A 35 -3.52 -0.11 -3.13
N GLN A 36 -3.25 0.51 -4.28
CA GLN A 36 -3.89 1.79 -4.63
C GLN A 36 -5.42 1.70 -4.76
N ARG A 37 -5.98 0.51 -4.98
CA ARG A 37 -7.44 0.29 -4.95
C ARG A 37 -8.06 0.59 -3.58
N TYR A 38 -7.27 0.56 -2.52
CA TYR A 38 -7.69 0.82 -1.15
C TYR A 38 -7.31 2.22 -0.66
N ALA A 39 -6.90 3.14 -1.55
CA ALA A 39 -6.41 4.46 -1.15
C ALA A 39 -7.47 5.28 -0.40
N GLU A 40 -8.73 5.22 -0.80
CA GLU A 40 -9.83 5.93 -0.12
C GLU A 40 -10.09 5.35 1.28
N PHE A 41 -10.05 4.02 1.42
CA PHE A 41 -10.18 3.37 2.72
C PHE A 41 -9.02 3.69 3.66
N ALA A 42 -7.78 3.66 3.15
CA ALA A 42 -6.61 4.10 3.91
C ALA A 42 -6.73 5.57 4.34
N GLN A 43 -7.22 6.44 3.45
CA GLN A 43 -7.47 7.84 3.77
C GLN A 43 -8.54 7.98 4.84
N TYR A 44 -9.64 7.23 4.76
CA TYR A 44 -10.67 7.20 5.80
C TYR A 44 -10.07 6.79 7.16
N LEU A 45 -9.22 5.76 7.21
CA LEU A 45 -8.56 5.34 8.45
C LEU A 45 -7.67 6.44 9.06
N THR A 46 -7.02 7.27 8.23
CA THR A 46 -6.29 8.44 8.75
C THR A 46 -7.21 9.46 9.44
N THR A 47 -8.46 9.63 8.96
CA THR A 47 -9.45 10.49 9.63
C THR A 47 -9.87 9.94 10.99
N GLN A 48 -9.71 8.62 11.21
CA GLN A 48 -9.97 7.97 12.48
C GLN A 48 -8.75 7.97 13.42
N GLY A 49 -7.62 8.54 12.99
CA GLY A 49 -6.39 8.69 13.76
C GLY A 49 -5.37 7.55 13.60
N PHE A 50 -5.48 6.74 12.55
CA PHE A 50 -4.53 5.66 12.27
C PHE A 50 -3.54 6.06 11.17
N ALA A 51 -2.26 5.71 11.34
CA ALA A 51 -1.32 5.68 10.22
C ALA A 51 -1.54 4.39 9.42
N VAL A 52 -1.44 4.46 8.09
CA VAL A 52 -1.61 3.28 7.23
C VAL A 52 -0.40 3.15 6.31
N LEU A 53 0.27 2.01 6.36
CA LEU A 53 1.28 1.62 5.38
C LEU A 53 0.67 0.55 4.47
N ALA A 54 0.74 0.79 3.16
CA ALA A 54 0.22 -0.12 2.15
C ALA A 54 1.27 -0.28 1.05
N TYR A 55 1.43 -1.48 0.50
CA TYR A 55 2.40 -1.74 -0.56
C TYR A 55 1.87 -2.75 -1.57
N ASP A 56 2.42 -2.71 -2.78
CA ASP A 56 2.16 -3.74 -3.78
C ASP A 56 3.04 -4.96 -3.48
N GLN A 57 2.40 -6.11 -3.26
CA GLN A 57 3.08 -7.38 -3.02
C GLN A 57 3.99 -7.76 -4.21
N LEU A 58 4.94 -8.66 -3.98
CA LEU A 58 5.81 -9.17 -5.05
C LEU A 58 4.95 -9.71 -6.21
N GLY A 59 5.35 -9.36 -7.42
CA GLY A 59 4.64 -9.70 -8.65
C GLY A 59 3.30 -9.00 -8.87
N HIS A 60 2.98 -7.98 -8.07
CA HIS A 60 1.74 -7.22 -8.19
C HIS A 60 2.00 -5.71 -8.39
N GLY A 61 0.98 -5.02 -8.91
CA GLY A 61 0.95 -3.56 -9.03
C GLY A 61 2.21 -2.96 -9.67
N ARG A 62 2.76 -1.93 -9.04
CA ARG A 62 4.01 -1.28 -9.47
C ARG A 62 5.27 -1.93 -8.91
N THR A 63 5.14 -2.89 -8.01
CA THR A 63 6.28 -3.70 -7.56
C THR A 63 6.74 -4.63 -8.68
N ALA A 64 5.82 -5.18 -9.49
CA ALA A 64 6.17 -5.83 -10.74
C ALA A 64 6.48 -4.76 -11.81
N GLN A 65 7.76 -4.55 -12.09
CA GLN A 65 8.22 -3.50 -13.01
C GLN A 65 8.10 -3.92 -14.48
N ASN A 66 8.04 -5.21 -14.74
CA ASN A 66 7.86 -5.80 -16.07
C ASN A 66 6.98 -7.06 -16.01
N ASP A 67 6.58 -7.57 -17.18
CA ASP A 67 5.70 -8.74 -17.26
C ASP A 67 6.35 -10.03 -16.75
N ALA A 68 7.67 -10.15 -16.77
CA ALA A 68 8.37 -11.32 -16.25
C ALA A 68 8.35 -11.40 -14.71
N GLU A 69 8.14 -10.27 -14.04
CA GLU A 69 8.00 -10.20 -12.58
C GLU A 69 6.58 -10.48 -12.11
N ARG A 70 5.57 -10.45 -12.99
CA ARG A 70 4.17 -10.63 -12.59
C ARG A 70 3.94 -12.01 -11.99
N GLY A 71 3.25 -12.06 -10.86
CA GLY A 71 2.83 -13.30 -10.23
C GLY A 71 1.76 -13.98 -11.06
N PHE A 72 2.14 -15.04 -11.78
CA PHE A 72 1.20 -15.90 -12.50
C PHE A 72 0.82 -17.09 -11.63
N PHE A 73 -0.48 -17.39 -11.57
CA PHE A 73 -0.98 -18.68 -11.09
C PHE A 73 -1.36 -19.46 -12.35
N THR A 74 -0.53 -20.42 -12.72
CA THR A 74 -0.83 -21.41 -13.77
C THR A 74 -1.51 -22.63 -13.16
#